data_AF-A0A800A910-F1
#
_entry.id   AF-A0A800A910-F1
#
_cell.length_a   1.000
_cell.length_b   1.000
_cell.length_c   1.000
_cell.angle_alpha   90.00
_cell.angle_beta   90.00
_cell.angle_gamma   90.00
#
_symmetry.space_group_name_H-M   'P 1'
#
loop_
_entity.id
_entity.type
_entity.pdbx_description
1 polymer ?
#
loop_
_entity_poly.entity_id
_entity_poly.type
_entity_poly.pdbx_seq_one_letter_code
_entity_poly.pdbx_strand_id
1 'polypeptide(L)'
;MPSLEKFCRIEASMEMHIVGKTPTGMRIDFPFRGAATSPHWEGERPVSGVDYVTVRGDGNMALDIHGVIGEGREAVAYRGGGVSIANPDRSADPKELITFETGNEDLAWLNNEVAVAFGHGAEGKLALDVYLLRP
;
A
#
# COMPACT_ATOMS: atom_id res chain seq x y z
N MET A 1 15.20 14.51 15.22
CA MET A 1 13.73 14.68 15.28
C MET A 1 13.27 13.88 14.11
N PRO A 2 12.39 12.88 14.31
CA PRO A 2 12.06 11.98 13.23
C PRO A 2 11.48 12.75 12.04
N SER A 3 11.87 12.35 10.84
CA SER A 3 11.45 12.99 9.59
C SER A 3 11.03 11.96 8.54
N LEU A 4 10.39 12.45 7.48
CA LEU A 4 9.87 11.64 6.37
C LEU A 4 10.63 11.97 5.08
N GLU A 5 11.16 10.94 4.44
CA GLU A 5 11.80 11.06 3.12
C GLU A 5 10.93 10.34 2.08
N LYS A 6 10.55 11.03 1.00
CA LYS A 6 9.70 10.41 -0.04
C LYS A 6 10.48 9.31 -0.77
N PHE A 7 9.91 8.10 -0.79
CA PHE A 7 10.47 6.95 -1.49
C PHE A 7 9.86 6.76 -2.87
N CYS A 8 8.54 6.63 -2.96
CA CYS A 8 7.87 6.41 -4.24
C CYS A 8 6.43 6.93 -4.21
N ARG A 9 5.84 7.03 -5.40
CA ARG A 9 4.39 7.20 -5.57
C ARG A 9 3.85 5.96 -6.28
N ILE A 10 2.76 5.41 -5.77
CA ILE A 10 2.03 4.29 -6.37
C ILE A 10 0.68 4.79 -6.86
N GLU A 11 0.34 4.45 -8.10
CA GLU A 11 -0.99 4.65 -8.66
C GLU A 11 -1.52 3.32 -9.17
N ALA A 12 -2.69 2.90 -8.70
CA ALA A 12 -3.24 1.58 -8.97
C ALA A 12 -4.75 1.61 -9.19
N SER A 13 -5.22 0.62 -9.94
CA SER A 13 -6.64 0.24 -10.00
C SER A 13 -6.88 -0.91 -9.03
N MET A 14 -8.07 -0.94 -8.43
CA MET A 14 -8.50 -1.93 -7.45
C MET A 14 -9.80 -2.59 -7.90
N GLU A 15 -9.91 -3.88 -7.62
CA GLU A 15 -11.15 -4.64 -7.78
C GLU A 15 -11.70 -5.03 -6.40
N MET A 16 -13.01 -5.06 -6.25
CA MET A 16 -13.64 -5.38 -4.96
C MET A 16 -14.11 -6.83 -4.95
N HIS A 17 -13.51 -7.66 -4.11
CA HIS A 17 -13.94 -9.04 -3.88
C HIS A 17 -14.53 -9.18 -2.48
N ILE A 18 -15.87 -9.20 -2.39
CA ILE A 18 -16.56 -9.34 -1.12
C ILE A 18 -16.47 -10.79 -0.64
N VAL A 19 -15.75 -11.02 0.45
CA VAL A 19 -15.73 -12.31 1.15
C VAL A 19 -16.99 -12.45 2.02
N GLY A 20 -17.39 -11.37 2.69
CA GLY A 20 -18.63 -11.30 3.45
C GLY A 20 -18.43 -10.95 4.92
N LYS A 21 -19.51 -11.06 5.70
CA LYS A 21 -19.52 -10.72 7.13
C LYS A 21 -18.79 -11.78 7.95
N THR A 22 -17.87 -11.33 8.80
CA THR A 22 -17.15 -12.11 9.80
C THR A 22 -17.48 -11.58 11.21
N PRO A 23 -17.02 -12.24 12.29
CA PRO A 23 -17.14 -11.70 13.64
C PRO A 23 -16.44 -10.34 13.84
N THR A 24 -15.44 -10.01 13.02
CA THR A 24 -14.63 -8.78 13.16
C THR A 24 -15.11 -7.63 12.27
N GLY A 25 -15.97 -7.89 11.28
CA GLY A 25 -16.45 -6.87 10.34
C GLY A 25 -16.88 -7.44 8.99
N MET A 26 -17.00 -6.59 7.98
CA MET A 26 -17.14 -7.04 6.59
C MET A 26 -15.74 -7.25 6.00
N ARG A 27 -15.44 -8.46 5.55
CA ARG A 27 -14.18 -8.78 4.87
C ARG A 27 -14.32 -8.55 3.37
N ILE A 28 -13.41 -7.75 2.83
CA ILE A 28 -13.30 -7.43 1.41
C ILE A 28 -11.83 -7.56 1.04
N ASP A 29 -11.55 -8.34 0.00
CA ASP A 29 -10.22 -8.42 -0.56
C ASP A 29 -10.16 -7.46 -1.76
N PHE A 30 -9.13 -6.61 -1.80
CA PHE A 30 -8.89 -5.67 -2.88
C PHE A 30 -7.61 -6.05 -3.64
N PRO A 31 -7.70 -6.90 -4.68
CA PRO A 31 -6.61 -7.03 -5.63
C PRO A 31 -6.35 -5.69 -6.30
N PHE A 32 -5.08 -5.30 -6.38
CA PHE A 32 -4.66 -4.07 -7.04
C PHE A 32 -3.56 -4.32 -8.06
N ARG A 33 -3.57 -3.51 -9.12
CA ARG A 33 -2.54 -3.46 -10.15
C ARG A 33 -2.31 -2.02 -10.59
N GLY A 34 -1.05 -1.65 -10.82
CA GLY A 34 -0.69 -0.27 -11.08
C GLY A 34 0.78 -0.10 -11.43
N ALA A 35 1.29 1.09 -11.16
CA ALA A 35 2.67 1.46 -11.37
C ALA A 35 3.21 2.30 -10.20
N ALA A 36 4.52 2.19 -9.99
CA ALA A 36 5.28 3.01 -9.04
C ALA A 36 6.33 3.85 -9.76
N THR A 37 6.42 5.12 -9.37
CA THR A 37 7.51 6.03 -9.76
C THR A 37 8.35 6.40 -8.55
N SER A 38 9.66 6.55 -8.74
CA SER A 38 10.59 6.88 -7.66
C SER A 38 11.84 7.57 -8.19
N PRO A 39 12.52 8.41 -7.38
CA PRO A 39 13.87 8.86 -7.68
C PRO A 39 14.94 7.76 -7.62
N HIS A 40 14.63 6.57 -7.10
CA HIS A 40 15.59 5.47 -6.94
C HIS A 40 15.65 4.51 -8.15
N TRP A 41 14.81 4.70 -9.16
CA TRP A 41 14.88 3.97 -10.43
C TRP A 41 14.35 4.81 -11.59
N GLU A 42 14.74 4.46 -12.81
CA GLU A 42 14.23 5.12 -14.01
C GLU A 42 12.85 4.58 -14.42
N GLY A 43 11.95 5.48 -14.79
CA GLY A 43 10.61 5.16 -15.29
C GLY A 43 9.65 4.58 -14.26
N GLU A 44 8.66 3.85 -14.75
CA GLU A 44 7.63 3.19 -13.95
C GLU A 44 7.97 1.71 -13.72
N ARG A 45 7.74 1.23 -12.50
CA ARG A 45 7.75 -0.21 -12.17
C ARG A 45 6.33 -0.71 -11.97
N PRO A 46 5.93 -1.87 -12.51
CA PRO A 46 4.61 -2.42 -12.24
C PRO A 46 4.44 -2.68 -10.74
N VAL A 47 3.22 -2.50 -10.24
CA VAL A 47 2.84 -2.81 -8.87
C VAL A 47 1.67 -3.76 -8.89
N SER A 48 1.69 -4.77 -8.04
CA SER A 48 0.52 -5.62 -7.83
C SER A 48 0.48 -6.23 -6.44
N GLY A 49 -0.72 -6.61 -5.99
CA GLY A 49 -0.91 -7.20 -4.68
C GLY A 49 -2.38 -7.34 -4.32
N VAL A 50 -2.62 -7.62 -3.04
CA VAL A 50 -3.95 -7.67 -2.45
C VAL A 50 -3.92 -6.96 -1.09
N ASP A 51 -4.92 -6.11 -0.85
CA ASP A 51 -5.24 -5.62 0.50
C ASP A 51 -6.42 -6.41 1.07
N TYR A 52 -6.21 -7.01 2.22
CA TYR A 52 -7.09 -7.93 2.93
C TYR A 52 -7.95 -7.19 3.96
N VAL A 53 -8.77 -6.26 3.47
CA VAL A 53 -9.48 -5.26 4.29
C VAL A 53 -10.58 -5.85 5.18
N THR A 54 -10.62 -5.41 6.43
CA THR A 54 -11.79 -5.56 7.29
C THR A 54 -12.47 -4.22 7.54
N VAL A 55 -13.68 -4.02 7.04
CA VAL A 55 -14.53 -2.87 7.39
C VAL A 55 -15.10 -3.12 8.79
N ARG A 56 -14.68 -2.28 9.74
CA ARG A 56 -15.03 -2.39 11.16
C ARG A 56 -16.41 -1.80 11.45
N GLY A 57 -16.86 -1.94 12.70
CA GLY A 57 -18.15 -1.40 13.15
C GLY A 57 -18.26 0.13 13.12
N ASP A 58 -17.13 0.85 13.08
CA ASP A 58 -17.08 2.31 12.91
C ASP A 58 -17.09 2.74 11.44
N GLY A 59 -17.20 1.81 10.49
CA GLY A 59 -17.18 2.06 9.05
C GLY A 59 -15.77 2.26 8.47
N ASN A 60 -14.73 2.39 9.30
CA ASN A 60 -13.35 2.48 8.84
C ASN A 60 -12.78 1.09 8.54
N MET A 61 -11.71 1.08 7.76
CA MET A 61 -11.08 -0.14 7.26
C MET A 61 -9.79 -0.42 8.03
N ALA A 62 -9.63 -1.65 8.52
CA ALA A 62 -8.35 -2.19 8.94
C ALA A 62 -7.67 -2.83 7.73
N LEU A 63 -6.43 -2.41 7.45
CA LEU A 63 -5.67 -2.80 6.27
C LEU A 63 -4.68 -3.93 6.58
N ASP A 64 -4.48 -4.81 5.61
CA ASP A 64 -3.52 -5.92 5.66
C ASP A 64 -3.03 -6.20 4.24
N ILE A 65 -1.90 -5.60 3.87
CA ILE A 65 -1.50 -5.40 2.49
C ILE A 65 -0.32 -6.30 2.17
N HIS A 66 -0.44 -7.10 1.12
CA HIS A 66 0.65 -7.85 0.55
C HIS A 66 0.85 -7.39 -0.90
N GLY A 67 1.95 -6.70 -1.17
CA GLY A 67 2.24 -6.18 -2.51
C GLY A 67 3.66 -6.43 -2.97
N VAL A 68 3.87 -6.18 -4.26
CA VAL A 68 5.17 -6.24 -4.92
C VAL A 68 5.29 -5.06 -5.88
N ILE A 69 6.40 -4.34 -5.80
CA ILE A 69 6.84 -3.33 -6.77
C ILE A 69 7.90 -3.97 -7.66
N GLY A 70 7.78 -3.83 -8.98
CA GLY A 70 8.67 -4.45 -9.95
C GLY A 70 8.43 -5.96 -10.12
N GLU A 71 9.26 -6.57 -10.97
CA GLU A 71 9.20 -7.99 -11.28
C GLU A 71 10.61 -8.58 -11.37
N GLY A 72 10.73 -9.89 -11.23
CA GLY A 72 12.01 -10.60 -11.36
C GLY A 72 13.07 -10.08 -10.38
N ARG A 73 14.23 -9.68 -10.91
CA ARG A 73 15.36 -9.17 -10.09
C ARG A 73 15.10 -7.78 -9.49
N GLU A 74 14.17 -7.04 -10.08
CA GLU A 74 13.82 -5.69 -9.63
C GLU A 74 12.70 -5.68 -8.58
N ALA A 75 12.22 -6.86 -8.18
CA ALA A 75 11.09 -7.00 -7.28
C ALA A 75 11.42 -6.57 -5.85
N VAL A 76 10.54 -5.75 -5.28
CA VAL A 76 10.49 -5.39 -3.86
C VAL A 76 9.13 -5.82 -3.34
N ALA A 77 9.11 -6.90 -2.56
CA ALA A 77 7.92 -7.30 -1.83
C ALA A 77 7.72 -6.33 -0.66
N TYR A 78 6.48 -6.03 -0.32
CA TYR A 78 6.16 -5.24 0.86
C TYR A 78 4.95 -5.81 1.59
N ARG A 79 4.99 -5.63 2.91
CA ARG A 79 3.87 -5.88 3.81
C ARG A 79 3.46 -4.56 4.42
N GLY A 80 2.17 -4.28 4.38
CA GLY A 80 1.57 -3.08 4.93
C GLY A 80 0.47 -3.42 5.92
N GLY A 81 0.27 -2.55 6.90
CA GLY A 81 -0.90 -2.59 7.78
C GLY A 81 -1.28 -1.18 8.21
N GLY A 82 -2.53 -0.97 8.59
CA GLY A 82 -2.96 0.37 8.95
C GLY A 82 -4.46 0.57 9.02
N VAL A 83 -4.86 1.82 8.81
CA VAL A 83 -6.27 2.22 8.81
C VAL A 83 -6.56 3.04 7.56
N SER A 84 -7.70 2.79 6.93
CA SER A 84 -8.26 3.68 5.92
C SER A 84 -9.56 4.28 6.42
N ILE A 85 -9.64 5.61 6.34
CA ILE A 85 -10.81 6.36 6.78
C ILE A 85 -11.80 6.44 5.64
N ALA A 86 -12.99 5.89 5.82
CA ALA A 86 -14.04 5.95 4.81
C ALA A 86 -14.74 7.31 4.86
N ASN A 87 -14.87 7.96 3.70
CA ASN A 87 -15.47 9.27 3.57
C ASN A 87 -16.95 9.18 3.11
N PRO A 88 -17.77 10.20 3.40
CA PRO A 88 -19.19 10.22 3.00
C PRO A 88 -19.41 10.14 1.48
N ASP A 89 -18.44 10.58 0.68
CA ASP A 89 -18.45 10.55 -0.78
C ASP A 89 -18.01 9.20 -1.37
N ARG A 90 -17.84 8.17 -0.53
CA ARG A 90 -17.35 6.83 -0.87
C ARG A 90 -15.88 6.77 -1.28
N SER A 91 -15.12 7.86 -1.10
CA SER A 91 -13.66 7.79 -1.12
C SER A 91 -13.12 7.23 0.20
N ALA A 92 -11.83 6.95 0.25
CA ALA A 92 -11.16 6.55 1.47
C ALA A 92 -9.70 7.02 1.52
N ASP A 93 -9.22 7.34 2.73
CA ASP A 93 -7.88 7.87 2.95
C ASP A 93 -7.01 6.87 3.75
N PRO A 94 -6.28 5.97 3.07
CA PRO A 94 -5.39 5.00 3.73
C PRO A 94 -4.17 5.67 4.38
N LYS A 95 -3.81 5.13 5.54
CA LYS A 95 -2.60 5.42 6.31
C LYS A 95 -1.96 4.11 6.70
N GLU A 96 -0.79 3.85 6.15
CA GLU A 96 -0.15 2.53 6.19
C GLU A 96 1.22 2.61 6.86
N LEU A 97 1.60 1.54 7.54
CA LEU A 97 2.95 1.24 7.99
C LEU A 97 3.46 0.08 7.14
N ILE A 98 4.62 0.24 6.51
CA ILE A 98 5.14 -0.67 5.48
C ILE A 98 6.53 -1.15 5.85
N THR A 99 6.77 -2.45 5.64
CA THR A 99 8.10 -3.08 5.64
C THR A 99 8.37 -3.73 4.30
N PHE A 100 9.65 -3.81 3.91
CA PHE A 100 10.07 -4.31 2.61
C PHE A 100 10.92 -5.57 2.71
N GLU A 101 10.86 -6.40 1.68
CA GLU A 101 11.75 -7.54 1.46
C GLU A 101 12.18 -7.54 -0.01
N THR A 102 13.48 -7.48 -0.26
CA THR A 102 14.02 -7.53 -1.64
C THR A 102 15.38 -8.20 -1.71
N GLY A 103 15.59 -8.95 -2.79
CA GLY A 103 16.90 -9.46 -3.21
C GLY A 103 17.62 -8.57 -4.22
N ASN A 104 17.06 -7.40 -4.55
CA ASN A 104 17.69 -6.42 -5.42
C ASN A 104 18.85 -5.75 -4.69
N GLU A 105 20.07 -5.90 -5.20
CA GLU A 105 21.29 -5.37 -4.56
C GLU A 105 21.29 -3.83 -4.48
N ASP A 106 20.76 -3.14 -5.50
CA ASP A 106 20.69 -1.68 -5.55
C ASP A 106 19.67 -1.09 -4.56
N LEU A 107 18.67 -1.91 -4.18
CA LEU A 107 17.61 -1.54 -3.24
C LEU A 107 17.70 -2.31 -1.92
N ALA A 108 18.81 -3.03 -1.67
CA ALA A 108 18.95 -3.91 -0.50
C ALA A 108 18.86 -3.16 0.84
N TRP A 109 19.10 -1.85 0.83
CA TRP A 109 18.93 -0.98 1.99
C TRP A 109 17.48 -0.96 2.49
N LEU A 110 16.47 -1.14 1.62
CA LEU A 110 15.05 -1.19 2.00
C LEU A 110 14.73 -2.29 3.01
N ASN A 111 15.52 -3.37 3.04
CA ASN A 111 15.36 -4.45 4.02
C ASN A 111 15.59 -3.99 5.48
N ASN A 112 16.18 -2.81 5.68
CA ASN A 112 16.45 -2.22 7.00
C ASN A 112 15.61 -0.97 7.26
N GLU A 113 14.60 -0.72 6.43
CA GLU A 113 13.78 0.49 6.49
C GLU A 113 12.34 0.19 6.90
N VAL A 114 11.72 1.19 7.50
CA VAL A 114 10.28 1.23 7.74
C VAL A 114 9.73 2.45 7.03
N ALA A 115 8.60 2.27 6.34
CA ALA A 115 7.91 3.34 5.66
C ALA A 115 6.52 3.59 6.24
N VAL A 116 6.00 4.78 5.98
CA VAL A 116 4.58 5.09 6.09
C VAL A 116 4.06 5.50 4.72
N ALA A 117 2.81 5.18 4.41
CA ALA A 117 2.16 5.66 3.21
C ALA A 117 0.88 6.42 3.55
N PHE A 118 0.62 7.46 2.75
CA PHE A 118 -0.60 8.25 2.79
C PHE A 118 -1.23 8.21 1.41
N GLY A 119 -2.52 7.93 1.35
CA GLY A 119 -3.19 7.83 0.07
C GLY A 119 -4.60 8.37 0.05
N HIS A 120 -5.16 8.26 -1.14
CA HIS A 120 -6.54 8.55 -1.43
C HIS A 120 -7.06 7.53 -2.45
N GLY A 121 -8.15 6.86 -2.11
CA GLY A 121 -8.83 5.90 -2.95
C GLY A 121 -10.23 6.41 -3.33
N ALA A 122 -10.55 6.42 -4.61
CA ALA A 122 -11.86 6.82 -5.12
C ALA A 122 -12.12 6.12 -6.46
N GLU A 123 -13.39 5.77 -6.72
CA GLU A 123 -13.82 5.20 -8.01
C GLU A 123 -13.00 3.98 -8.48
N GLY A 124 -12.59 3.12 -7.54
CA GLY A 124 -11.77 1.93 -7.84
C GLY A 124 -10.31 2.26 -8.19
N LYS A 125 -9.85 3.49 -7.97
CA LYS A 125 -8.45 3.89 -8.10
C LYS A 125 -7.85 4.20 -6.74
N LEU A 126 -6.53 4.07 -6.65
CA LEU A 126 -5.72 4.35 -5.48
C LEU A 126 -4.50 5.17 -5.89
N ALA A 127 -4.21 6.20 -5.12
CA ALA A 127 -2.95 6.93 -5.16
C ALA A 127 -2.32 6.91 -3.76
N LEU A 128 -1.04 6.50 -3.66
CA LEU A 128 -0.27 6.47 -2.42
C LEU A 128 1.05 7.19 -2.62
N ASP A 129 1.42 8.05 -1.68
CA ASP A 129 2.79 8.51 -1.50
C ASP A 129 3.43 7.76 -0.32
N VAL A 130 4.54 7.09 -0.59
CA VAL A 130 5.28 6.26 0.37
C VAL A 130 6.52 7.01 0.84
N TYR A 131 6.73 7.04 2.16
CA TYR A 131 7.81 7.77 2.81
C TYR A 131 8.58 6.89 3.78
N LEU A 132 9.90 6.94 3.74
CA LEU A 132 10.77 6.27 4.70
C LEU A 132 10.89 7.09 5.98
N LEU A 133 10.91 6.41 7.12
CA LEU A 133 11.14 7.02 8.43
C LEU A 133 12.63 7.25 8.64
N ARG A 134 12.99 8.47 9.09
CA ARG A 134 14.37 8.86 9.43
C ARG A 134 14.46 9.33 10.89
N PRO A 135 15.57 9.07 11.62
CA PRO A 135 15.75 9.48 13.02
C PRO A 135 15.97 11.00 13.23
#